data_AF-A0A5C3MG32-F1
#
_entry.id   AF-A0A5C3MG32-F1
#
_cell.length_a   1.000
_cell.length_b   1.000
_cell.length_c   1.000
_cell.angle_alpha   90.00
_cell.angle_beta   90.00
_cell.angle_gamma   90.00
#
_symmetry.space_group_name_H-M   'P 1'
#
loop_
_entity.id
_entity.type
_entity.pdbx_description
1 polymer ?
#
loop_
_entity_poly.entity_id
_entity_poly.type
_entity_poly.pdbx_seq_one_letter_code
_entity_poly.pdbx_strand_id
1 'polypeptide(L)' 'MSSRKAPNPWLFVALSVSSFAIFYSVIKRREQTNPASLQPRQADHPLVPPRHKEDR' A
#
# COMPACT_ATOMS: atom_id res chain seq x y z
N MET A 1 -3.78 38.78 -24.64
CA MET A 1 -3.96 38.85 -23.18
C MET A 1 -4.34 37.46 -22.66
N SER A 2 -3.45 36.81 -21.91
CA SER A 2 -3.76 35.49 -21.32
C SER A 2 -4.66 35.70 -20.11
N SER A 3 -5.94 35.35 -20.24
CA SER A 3 -6.89 35.30 -19.14
C SER A 3 -6.47 34.16 -18.21
N ARG A 4 -5.69 34.48 -17.17
CA ARG A 4 -5.38 33.54 -16.09
C ARG A 4 -6.66 33.25 -15.31
N LYS A 5 -7.44 32.28 -15.78
CA LYS A 5 -8.54 31.69 -15.02
C LYS A 5 -7.95 31.10 -13.75
N ALA A 6 -8.54 31.42 -12.60
CA ALA A 6 -8.13 30.84 -11.33
C ALA A 6 -8.23 29.30 -11.40
N PRO A 7 -7.31 28.57 -10.74
CA PRO A 7 -7.33 27.12 -10.74
C PRO A 7 -8.65 26.62 -10.16
N ASN A 8 -9.27 25.65 -10.84
CA ASN A 8 -10.54 25.09 -10.41
C ASN A 8 -10.33 24.22 -9.15
N PRO A 9 -10.89 24.59 -7.98
CA PRO A 9 -10.69 23.85 -6.74
C PRO A 9 -11.20 22.40 -6.83
N TRP A 10 -12.22 22.15 -7.66
CA TRP A 10 -12.75 20.80 -7.87
C TRP A 10 -11.75 19.87 -8.54
N LEU A 11 -10.85 20.39 -9.38
CA LEU A 11 -9.77 19.58 -9.95
C LEU A 11 -8.85 19.07 -8.85
N PHE A 12 -8.52 19.90 -7.86
CA PHE A 12 -7.66 19.49 -6.76
C PHE A 12 -8.33 18.40 -5.91
N VAL A 13 -9.62 18.55 -5.60
CA VAL A 13 -10.40 17.55 -4.86
C VAL A 13 -10.53 16.25 -5.64
N ALA A 14 -10.82 16.32 -6.94
CA ALA A 14 -10.92 15.12 -7.77
C ALA A 14 -9.56 14.39 -7.83
N LEU A 15 -8.46 15.13 -7.92
CA LEU A 15 -7.11 14.56 -7.99
C LEU A 15 -6.70 13.90 -6.67
N SER A 16 -7.05 14.49 -5.52
CA SER A 16 -6.78 13.89 -4.21
C SER A 16 -7.63 12.63 -3.98
N VAL A 17 -8.93 12.67 -4.27
CA VAL A 17 -9.84 11.52 -4.11
C VAL A 17 -9.43 10.37 -5.03
N SER A 18 -9.12 10.64 -6.30
CA SER A 18 -8.69 9.61 -7.25
C SER A 18 -7.35 8.98 -6.83
N SER A 19 -6.38 9.78 -6.39
CA SER A 19 -5.10 9.28 -5.87
C SER A 19 -5.31 8.34 -4.67
N PHE A 20 -6.14 8.76 -3.70
CA PHE A 20 -6.48 7.94 -2.54
C PHE A 20 -7.16 6.62 -2.94
N ALA A 21 -8.16 6.68 -3.83
CA ALA A 21 -8.90 5.50 -4.27
C ALA A 21 -8.02 4.47 -4.99
N ILE A 22 -7.11 4.94 -5.86
CA ILE A 22 -6.15 4.08 -6.56
C ILE A 22 -5.23 3.40 -5.54
N PHE A 23 -4.65 4.17 -4.62
CA PHE A 23 -3.74 3.64 -3.62
C PHE A 23 -4.42 2.61 -2.70
N TYR A 24 -5.64 2.92 -2.24
CA TYR A 24 -6.45 2.01 -1.44
C TYR A 24 -6.73 0.70 -2.18
N SER A 25 -7.14 0.78 -3.45
CA SER A 25 -7.41 -0.40 -4.28
C SER A 25 -6.17 -1.28 -4.44
N VAL A 26 -5.00 -0.67 -4.68
CA VAL A 26 -3.72 -1.40 -4.79
C VAL A 26 -3.37 -2.10 -3.47
N ILE A 27 -3.51 -1.42 -2.32
CA ILE A 27 -3.27 -2.04 -1.01
C ILE A 27 -4.22 -3.21 -0.80
N LYS A 28 -5.52 -3.01 -1.03
CA LYS A 28 -6.52 -4.04 -0.81
C LYS A 28 -6.27 -5.28 -1.68
N ARG A 29 -5.85 -5.07 -2.92
CA ARG A 29 -5.45 -6.16 -3.82
C ARG A 29 -4.19 -6.87 -3.32
N ARG A 30 -3.21 -6.16 -2.76
CA ARG A 30 -2.01 -6.76 -2.17
C ARG A 30 -2.33 -7.59 -0.93
N GLU A 31 -3.26 -7.16 -0.08
CA GLU A 31 -3.71 -7.97 1.06
C GLU A 31 -4.26 -9.33 0.62
N GLN A 32 -4.99 -9.38 -0.50
CA GLN A 32 -5.56 -10.63 -1.03
C GLN A 32 -4.53 -11.50 -1.76
N THR A 33 -3.60 -10.89 -2.49
CA THR A 33 -2.67 -11.63 -3.38
C THR A 33 -1.33 -11.95 -2.73
N ASN A 34 -0.83 -11.09 -1.84
CA ASN A 34 0.48 -11.18 -1.20
C ASN A 34 0.41 -10.62 0.22
N PRO A 35 -0.36 -11.23 1.14
CA PRO A 35 -0.45 -10.72 2.50
C PRO A 35 0.93 -10.73 3.15
N ALA A 36 1.31 -9.59 3.73
CA ALA A 36 2.61 -9.41 4.38
C ALA A 36 2.87 -10.44 5.51
N SER A 37 1.81 -11.05 6.06
CA SER A 37 1.90 -12.14 7.03
C SER A 37 2.41 -13.46 6.46
N LEU A 38 2.34 -13.66 5.13
CA LEU A 38 2.87 -14.85 4.44
C LEU A 38 4.29 -14.63 3.93
N GLN A 39 4.79 -13.40 3.92
CA GLN A 39 6.19 -13.17 3.59
C GLN A 39 7.04 -13.85 4.66
N PRO A 40 8.06 -14.64 4.28
CA PRO A 40 9.00 -15.15 5.24
C PRO A 40 9.59 -13.94 5.95
N ARG A 41 9.32 -13.82 7.26
CA ARG A 41 9.99 -12.81 8.08
C ARG A 41 11.47 -13.02 7.83
N GLN A 42 12.13 -11.98 7.31
CA GLN A 42 13.57 -11.95 7.15
C GLN A 42 14.13 -12.35 8.50
N ALA A 43 14.77 -13.53 8.55
CA ALA A 43 15.07 -14.28 9.76
C ALA A 43 15.20 -13.33 10.95
N ASP A 44 14.18 -13.36 11.83
CA ASP A 44 14.19 -12.55 13.05
C ASP A 44 15.60 -12.68 13.61
N HIS A 45 16.28 -11.55 13.83
CA HIS A 45 17.63 -11.33 14.37
C HIS A 45 18.44 -12.60 14.69
N PRO A 46 19.77 -12.69 14.46
CA PRO A 46 20.58 -13.90 14.73
C PRO A 46 20.51 -14.52 16.15
N LEU A 47 19.81 -13.88 17.09
CA LEU A 47 19.49 -14.37 18.43
C LEU A 47 18.08 -15.00 18.56
N VAL A 48 17.24 -14.98 17.52
CA VAL A 48 15.92 -15.62 17.55
C VAL A 48 16.07 -17.06 17.08
N PRO A 49 15.78 -18.04 17.95
CA PRO A 49 15.94 -19.44 17.60
C PRO A 49 15.00 -19.81 16.45
N PRO A 50 15.44 -20.63 15.49
CA PRO A 50 14.60 -21.09 14.39
C PRO A 50 13.36 -21.79 14.95
N ARG A 51 12.17 -21.46 14.42
CA ARG A 51 10.97 -22.24 14.72
C ARG A 51 11.10 -23.61 14.09
N HIS A 52 11.31 -24.64 14.91
CA HIS A 52 11.14 -26.02 14.47
C HIS A 52 9.68 -26.18 14.02
N LYS A 53 9.47 -26.43 12.72
CA LYS A 53 8.19 -26.93 12.25
C LYS A 53 8.12 -28.37 12.76
N GLU A 54 7.21 -28.62 13.68
CA GLU A 54 6.89 -29.97 14.11
C GLU A 54 6.21 -30.65 12.92
N ASP A 55 6.98 -31.46 12.19
CA ASP A 55 6.48 -32.27 11.08
C ASP A 55 5.41 -33.22 11.66
N ARG A 56 4.19 -33.08 11.16
CA ARG A 56 3.04 -33.91 11.53
C ARG A 56 2.65 -34.80 10.37
#